data_AF-A0A1V5KIW1-F1
#
_entry.id   AF-A0A1V5KIW1-F1
#
_cell.length_a   1.000
_cell.length_b   1.000
_cell.length_c   1.000
_cell.angle_alpha   90.00
_cell.angle_beta   90.00
_cell.angle_gamma   90.00
#
_symmetry.space_group_name_H-M   'P 1'
#
loop_
_entity.id
_entity.type
_entity.pdbx_description
1 polymer ?
#
loop_
_entity_poly.entity_id
_entity_poly.type
_entity_poly.pdbx_seq_one_letter_code
_entity_poly.pdbx_strand_id
1 'polypeptide(L)'
;MIPVSALNQLRRDGVAALIEQREQPIPWKINRSFDWAPAASLTFRPVNPSDVHFVPLVRTMEQFERILGLKGYRDIYLELDHPGKIREACEAFRKSRSPDSINRNLWLAPPRIFKPGEDRIIQQLLESGADGFLVRNYDHLEGLKGQRLRGDFSLNISNPISVEWFLKNHHLERITASYDLNQDQLLDLLRASPQGMIEITLHQHMPMFHMEHCLFCAFLTKGKDFRDCGRPCDSTELSVRDRVGMEHPVKADAGCRNTVFNGRAQTGAEYLDSFIQAGASVFRIEFLNESPDEMESTLRNYQLLLQGRIESSVLWRDLKLINQLGVTRGTLKSNH
;
A
#
# COMPACT_ATOMS: atom_id res chain seq x y z
N MET A 1 37.19 5.11 -39.67
CA MET A 1 35.92 4.41 -39.32
C MET A 1 36.30 3.14 -38.57
N ILE A 2 35.89 2.97 -37.31
CA ILE A 2 36.25 1.76 -36.54
C ILE A 2 35.39 0.60 -37.04
N PRO A 3 35.97 -0.57 -37.38
CA PRO A 3 35.19 -1.73 -37.79
C PRO A 3 34.25 -2.22 -36.68
N VAL A 4 33.01 -2.60 -37.04
CA VAL A 4 32.02 -3.17 -36.10
C VAL A 4 32.58 -4.42 -35.39
N SER A 5 33.45 -5.19 -36.06
CA SER A 5 34.15 -6.33 -35.46
C SER A 5 35.06 -5.93 -34.30
N ALA A 6 35.77 -4.81 -34.41
CA ALA A 6 36.63 -4.28 -33.35
C ALA A 6 35.81 -3.78 -32.16
N LEU A 7 34.67 -3.12 -32.40
CA LEU A 7 33.73 -2.72 -31.36
C LEU A 7 33.14 -3.94 -30.62
N ASN A 8 32.77 -4.99 -31.35
CA ASN A 8 32.27 -6.23 -30.77
C ASN A 8 33.35 -6.96 -29.95
N GLN A 9 34.61 -6.92 -30.39
CA GLN A 9 35.71 -7.49 -29.63
C GLN A 9 35.94 -6.71 -28.33
N LEU A 10 36.01 -5.38 -28.40
CA LEU A 10 36.15 -4.52 -27.23
C LEU A 10 35.02 -4.75 -26.21
N ARG A 11 33.77 -4.93 -26.69
CA ARG A 11 32.63 -5.28 -25.83
C ARG A 11 32.82 -6.64 -25.15
N ARG A 12 33.27 -7.66 -25.88
CA ARG A 12 33.51 -9.00 -25.33
C ARG A 12 34.61 -8.98 -24.28
N ASP A 13 35.72 -8.32 -24.57
CA ASP A 13 36.85 -8.20 -23.66
C ASP A 13 36.45 -7.43 -22.39
N GLY A 14 35.70 -6.33 -22.55
CA GLY A 14 35.17 -5.56 -21.42
C GLY A 14 34.19 -6.35 -20.55
N VAL A 15 33.31 -7.16 -21.15
CA VAL A 15 32.41 -8.06 -20.40
C VAL A 15 33.19 -9.15 -19.69
N ALA A 16 34.19 -9.76 -20.34
CA ALA A 16 35.03 -10.80 -19.74
C ALA A 16 35.80 -10.25 -18.53
N ALA A 17 36.43 -9.08 -18.67
CA ALA A 17 37.11 -8.40 -17.57
C ALA A 17 36.15 -8.04 -16.42
N LEU A 18 34.92 -7.59 -16.73
CA LEU A 18 33.92 -7.30 -15.70
C LEU A 18 33.49 -8.58 -14.95
N ILE A 19 33.33 -9.70 -15.66
CA ILE A 19 33.02 -10.99 -15.05
C ILE A 19 34.16 -11.43 -14.12
N GLU A 20 35.41 -11.38 -14.60
CA GLU A 20 36.58 -11.72 -13.80
C GLU A 20 36.67 -10.89 -12.52
N GLN A 21 36.40 -9.58 -12.60
CA GLN A 21 36.34 -8.69 -11.43
C GLN A 21 35.19 -9.01 -10.47
N ARG A 22 34.04 -9.45 -10.99
CA ARG A 22 32.88 -9.87 -10.16
C ARG A 22 33.08 -11.22 -9.50
N GLU A 23 33.89 -12.10 -10.10
CA GLU A 23 34.26 -13.40 -9.54
C GLU A 23 35.31 -13.26 -8.42
N GLN A 24 36.04 -12.14 -8.36
CA GLN A 24 36.90 -11.85 -7.23
C GLN A 24 36.09 -11.80 -5.93
N PRO A 25 36.58 -12.39 -4.83
CA PRO A 25 35.96 -12.23 -3.53
C PRO A 25 35.86 -10.74 -3.18
N ILE A 26 34.65 -10.23 -3.07
CA ILE A 26 34.43 -8.84 -2.67
C ILE A 26 35.03 -8.69 -1.25
N PRO A 27 35.97 -7.77 -1.02
CA PRO A 27 36.64 -7.61 0.26
C PRO A 27 35.76 -6.81 1.23
N TRP A 28 34.53 -7.26 1.47
CA TRP A 28 33.74 -6.71 2.56
C TRP A 28 34.27 -7.28 3.88
N LYS A 29 34.45 -6.39 4.86
CA LYS A 29 34.73 -6.78 6.24
C LYS A 29 33.48 -6.50 7.04
N ILE A 30 33.03 -7.49 7.81
CA ILE A 30 31.94 -7.27 8.77
C ILE A 30 32.45 -6.29 9.81
N ASN A 31 31.77 -5.14 9.92
CA ASN A 31 32.04 -4.22 11.00
C ASN A 31 31.43 -4.76 12.30
N ARG A 32 32.20 -5.56 13.05
CA ARG A 32 31.74 -6.12 14.33
C ARG A 32 31.57 -5.08 15.45
N SER A 33 32.05 -3.85 15.25
CA SER A 33 31.82 -2.76 16.22
C SER A 33 30.55 -1.97 15.96
N PHE A 34 29.81 -2.26 14.87
CA PHE A 34 28.52 -1.66 14.64
C PHE A 34 27.46 -2.36 15.49
N ASP A 35 26.98 -1.65 16.51
CA ASP A 35 25.83 -2.03 17.31
C ASP A 35 24.70 -1.05 16.99
N TRP A 36 23.61 -1.53 16.38
CA TRP A 36 22.45 -0.70 16.14
C TRP A 36 21.55 -0.73 17.37
N ALA A 37 21.31 0.45 17.92
CA ALA A 37 20.28 0.67 18.93
C ALA A 37 19.24 1.65 18.37
N PRO A 38 17.95 1.43 18.68
CA PRO A 38 16.91 2.38 18.31
C PRO A 38 17.22 3.72 18.98
N ALA A 39 17.22 4.81 18.20
CA ALA A 39 17.60 6.10 18.77
C ALA A 39 16.54 6.72 19.68
N ALA A 40 15.29 6.26 19.58
CA ALA A 40 14.22 6.60 20.51
C ALA A 40 14.06 5.48 21.53
N SER A 41 13.82 5.84 22.79
CA SER A 41 13.49 4.86 23.82
C SER A 41 12.19 4.15 23.46
N LEU A 42 12.28 2.83 23.25
CA LEU A 42 11.14 1.95 23.03
C LEU A 42 10.44 1.68 24.37
N THR A 43 9.84 2.72 24.95
CA THR A 43 9.01 2.56 26.16
C THR A 43 7.66 2.00 25.74
N PHE A 44 7.49 0.70 25.97
CA PHE A 44 6.21 0.04 25.73
C PHE A 44 5.15 0.57 26.71
N ARG A 45 3.99 0.97 26.17
CA ARG A 45 2.79 1.28 26.93
C ARG A 45 1.66 0.39 26.46
N PRO A 46 0.82 -0.17 27.35
CA PRO A 46 -0.39 -0.85 26.92
C PRO A 46 -1.23 0.08 26.02
N VAL A 47 -1.68 -0.44 24.87
CA VAL A 47 -2.56 0.30 23.97
C VAL A 47 -3.94 0.41 24.62
N ASN A 48 -4.50 1.61 24.73
CA ASN A 48 -5.88 1.74 25.18
C ASN A 48 -6.81 1.23 24.08
N PRO A 49 -7.84 0.43 24.40
CA PRO A 49 -8.80 -0.03 23.40
C PRO A 49 -9.44 1.10 22.57
N SER A 50 -9.61 2.29 23.16
CA SER A 50 -10.14 3.49 22.49
C SER A 50 -9.20 4.13 21.46
N ASP A 51 -7.92 3.76 21.48
CA ASP A 51 -6.91 4.25 20.54
C ASP A 51 -6.83 3.36 19.30
N VAL A 52 -7.29 2.10 19.41
CA VAL A 52 -7.35 1.16 18.28
C VAL A 52 -8.44 1.59 17.31
N HIS A 53 -8.06 1.80 16.05
CA HIS A 53 -9.02 2.17 15.01
C HIS A 53 -8.65 1.59 13.65
N PHE A 54 -9.68 1.45 12.82
CA PHE A 54 -9.53 1.05 11.43
C PHE A 54 -9.43 2.26 10.51
N VAL A 55 -8.60 2.15 9.47
CA VAL A 55 -8.44 3.13 8.40
C VAL A 55 -8.92 2.50 7.09
N PRO A 56 -10.12 2.82 6.61
CA PRO A 56 -10.59 2.34 5.31
C PRO A 56 -9.80 2.99 4.18
N LEU A 57 -9.32 2.17 3.23
CA LEU A 57 -8.84 2.64 1.94
C LEU A 57 -9.86 2.26 0.88
N VAL A 58 -10.43 3.27 0.24
CA VAL A 58 -11.47 3.13 -0.80
C VAL A 58 -10.95 3.57 -2.16
N ARG A 59 -11.48 2.95 -3.22
CA ARG A 59 -11.01 3.12 -4.61
C ARG A 59 -12.07 3.63 -5.58
N THR A 60 -13.33 3.69 -5.17
CA THR A 60 -14.42 4.24 -5.99
C THR A 60 -15.13 5.40 -5.31
N MET A 61 -15.77 6.27 -6.10
CA MET A 61 -16.59 7.35 -5.55
C MET A 61 -17.79 6.81 -4.77
N GLU A 62 -18.38 5.69 -5.18
CA GLU A 62 -19.51 5.08 -4.47
C GLU A 62 -19.11 4.58 -3.07
N GLN A 63 -17.95 3.91 -2.97
CA GLN A 63 -17.35 3.53 -1.68
C GLN A 63 -17.04 4.79 -0.86
N PHE A 64 -16.50 5.83 -1.50
CA PHE A 64 -16.15 7.08 -0.84
C PHE A 64 -17.38 7.79 -0.25
N GLU A 65 -18.43 7.98 -1.03
CA GLU A 65 -19.68 8.57 -0.57
C GLU A 65 -20.30 7.78 0.58
N ARG A 66 -20.28 6.43 0.50
CA ARG A 66 -20.75 5.59 1.59
C ARG A 66 -19.93 5.78 2.86
N ILE A 67 -18.59 5.80 2.79
CA ILE A 67 -17.75 5.98 3.98
C ILE A 67 -17.90 7.38 4.60
N LEU A 68 -18.28 8.40 3.83
CA LEU A 68 -18.59 9.73 4.39
C LEU A 68 -19.79 9.67 5.35
N GLY A 69 -20.80 8.83 5.06
CA GLY A 69 -21.96 8.64 5.92
C GLY A 69 -21.71 7.79 7.17
N LEU A 70 -20.63 7.01 7.21
CA LEU A 70 -20.29 6.16 8.35
C LEU A 70 -19.54 6.94 9.44
N LYS A 71 -19.88 6.66 10.70
CA LYS A 71 -19.22 7.23 11.89
C LYS A 71 -18.10 6.31 12.37
N GLY A 72 -17.16 6.86 13.14
CA GLY A 72 -16.09 6.09 13.79
C GLY A 72 -14.77 6.00 13.03
N TYR A 73 -14.68 6.59 11.83
CA TYR A 73 -13.46 6.59 11.02
C TYR A 73 -12.79 7.96 11.03
N ARG A 74 -11.69 8.06 11.80
CA ARG A 74 -10.89 9.29 11.96
C ARG A 74 -10.02 9.58 10.74
N ASP A 75 -9.49 8.56 10.09
CA ASP A 75 -8.71 8.70 8.86
C ASP A 75 -9.40 7.89 7.77
N ILE A 76 -9.43 8.43 6.55
CA ILE A 76 -9.90 7.75 5.34
C ILE A 76 -8.81 7.87 4.29
N TYR A 77 -8.44 6.76 3.67
CA TYR A 77 -7.52 6.75 2.55
C TYR A 77 -8.33 6.63 1.25
N LEU A 78 -7.96 7.44 0.27
CA LEU A 78 -8.63 7.49 -1.02
C LEU A 78 -7.63 7.30 -2.15
N GLU A 79 -7.76 6.20 -2.87
CA GLU A 79 -6.97 5.87 -4.07
C GLU A 79 -7.90 5.88 -5.29
N LEU A 80 -8.06 7.04 -5.94
CA LEU A 80 -8.87 7.11 -7.16
C LEU A 80 -8.03 6.80 -8.40
N ASP A 81 -8.51 5.83 -9.18
CA ASP A 81 -7.98 5.52 -10.52
C ASP A 81 -8.08 6.74 -11.47
N HIS A 82 -9.01 7.66 -11.20
CA HIS A 82 -9.27 8.84 -12.02
C HIS A 82 -8.95 10.14 -11.27
N PRO A 83 -7.81 10.79 -11.57
CA PRO A 83 -7.41 12.01 -10.87
C PRO A 83 -8.38 13.18 -11.07
N GLY A 84 -9.16 13.16 -12.16
CA GLY A 84 -10.20 14.17 -12.42
C GLY A 84 -11.30 14.26 -11.35
N LYS A 85 -11.52 13.18 -10.58
CA LYS A 85 -12.52 13.15 -9.49
C LYS A 85 -11.94 13.49 -8.12
N ILE A 86 -10.63 13.71 -8.00
CA ILE A 86 -9.98 14.03 -6.72
C ILE A 86 -10.55 15.32 -6.12
N ARG A 87 -10.71 16.37 -6.94
CA ARG A 87 -11.24 17.66 -6.46
C ARG A 87 -12.67 17.51 -5.93
N GLU A 88 -13.51 16.80 -6.69
CA GLU A 88 -14.89 16.49 -6.30
C GLU A 88 -14.93 15.72 -4.97
N ALA A 89 -14.10 14.70 -4.80
CA ALA A 89 -14.00 13.93 -3.57
C ALA A 89 -13.56 14.81 -2.37
N CYS A 90 -12.54 15.65 -2.55
CA CYS A 90 -12.11 16.59 -1.50
C CYS A 90 -13.21 17.61 -1.15
N GLU A 91 -13.99 18.09 -2.13
CA GLU A 91 -15.14 18.95 -1.90
C GLU A 91 -16.27 18.23 -1.13
N ALA A 92 -16.61 17.01 -1.54
CA ALA A 92 -17.60 16.18 -0.85
C ALA A 92 -17.19 15.91 0.60
N PHE A 93 -15.91 15.59 0.83
CA PHE A 93 -15.36 15.41 2.17
C PHE A 93 -15.49 16.67 3.03
N ARG A 94 -15.11 17.84 2.49
CA ARG A 94 -15.26 19.12 3.21
C ARG A 94 -16.71 19.43 3.57
N LYS A 95 -17.67 19.15 2.67
CA LYS A 95 -19.10 19.33 2.94
C LYS A 95 -19.63 18.34 3.99
N SER A 96 -19.05 17.15 4.08
CA SER A 96 -19.43 16.14 5.08
C SER A 96 -18.93 16.46 6.49
N ARG A 97 -17.93 17.35 6.64
CA ARG A 97 -17.42 17.78 7.95
C ARG A 97 -18.46 18.66 8.65
N SER A 98 -19.04 18.14 9.73
CA SER A 98 -19.83 18.95 10.65
C SER A 98 -18.90 19.60 11.70
N PRO A 99 -19.13 20.85 12.12
CA PRO A 99 -18.35 21.50 13.18
C PRO A 99 -18.27 20.70 14.48
N ASP A 100 -19.30 19.89 14.76
CA ASP A 100 -19.43 19.08 15.98
C ASP A 100 -18.94 17.62 15.79
N SER A 101 -18.43 17.27 14.61
CA SER A 101 -17.97 15.91 14.31
C SER A 101 -16.51 15.71 14.69
N ILE A 102 -16.15 14.45 15.03
CA ILE A 102 -14.76 13.99 15.15
C ILE A 102 -13.93 14.57 14.00
N ASN A 103 -12.74 15.08 14.32
CA ASN A 103 -11.82 15.59 13.31
C ASN A 103 -11.39 14.44 12.40
N ARG A 104 -12.06 14.28 11.25
CA ARG A 104 -11.74 13.27 10.23
C ARG A 104 -10.67 13.85 9.30
N ASN A 105 -9.72 13.03 8.85
CA ASN A 105 -8.74 13.39 7.83
C ASN A 105 -8.95 12.57 6.56
N LEU A 106 -8.86 13.22 5.41
CA LEU A 106 -8.77 12.61 4.09
C LEU A 106 -7.32 12.56 3.64
N TRP A 107 -6.82 11.36 3.38
CA TRP A 107 -5.49 11.14 2.84
C TRP A 107 -5.60 10.61 1.41
N LEU A 108 -4.91 11.26 0.47
CA LEU A 108 -4.87 10.77 -0.91
C LEU A 108 -3.72 9.79 -1.10
N ALA A 109 -4.01 8.68 -1.77
CA ALA A 109 -3.06 7.67 -2.17
C ALA A 109 -2.72 7.85 -3.66
N PRO A 110 -1.56 8.45 -4.00
CA PRO A 110 -1.11 8.60 -5.39
C PRO A 110 -0.81 7.27 -6.09
N PRO A 111 -0.61 7.25 -7.42
CA PRO A 111 -0.12 6.08 -8.15
C PRO A 111 1.19 5.56 -7.56
N ARG A 112 1.39 4.23 -7.60
CA ARG A 112 2.58 3.60 -7.03
C ARG A 112 3.84 3.86 -7.85
N ILE A 113 3.69 3.92 -9.18
CA ILE A 113 4.78 4.22 -10.10
C ILE A 113 4.70 5.66 -10.54
N PHE A 114 5.85 6.33 -10.50
CA PHE A 114 6.03 7.68 -11.00
C PHE A 114 7.14 7.67 -12.06
N LYS A 115 6.91 8.34 -13.19
CA LYS A 115 7.89 8.46 -14.28
C LYS A 115 8.22 9.92 -14.56
N PRO A 116 9.41 10.20 -15.13
CA PRO A 116 9.75 11.53 -15.61
C PRO A 116 8.66 12.08 -16.54
N GLY A 117 8.22 13.33 -16.30
CA GLY A 117 7.14 13.99 -17.05
C GLY A 117 5.74 13.81 -16.46
N GLU A 118 5.59 13.10 -15.34
CA GLU A 118 4.30 12.93 -14.65
C GLU A 118 4.07 13.94 -13.51
N ASP A 119 4.86 15.03 -13.46
CA ASP A 119 4.82 16.09 -12.44
C ASP A 119 3.41 16.68 -12.23
N ARG A 120 2.57 16.64 -13.26
CA ARG A 120 1.19 17.11 -13.17
C ARG A 120 0.36 16.33 -12.15
N ILE A 121 0.67 15.05 -11.92
CA ILE A 121 0.00 14.23 -10.88
C ILE A 121 0.28 14.83 -9.50
N ILE A 122 1.53 15.17 -9.20
CA ILE A 122 1.91 15.81 -7.94
C ILE A 122 1.24 17.18 -7.79
N GLN A 123 1.23 17.99 -8.85
CA GLN A 123 0.55 19.30 -8.81
C GLN A 123 -0.95 19.17 -8.52
N GLN A 124 -1.63 18.20 -9.14
CA GLN A 124 -3.06 17.94 -8.87
C GLN A 124 -3.31 17.53 -7.42
N LEU A 125 -2.42 16.75 -6.81
CA LEU A 125 -2.50 16.39 -5.40
C LEU A 125 -2.33 17.62 -4.50
N LEU A 126 -1.34 18.47 -4.76
CA LEU A 126 -1.14 19.72 -4.01
C LEU A 126 -2.33 20.68 -4.16
N GLU A 127 -2.95 20.73 -5.34
CA GLU A 127 -4.14 21.54 -5.63
C GLU A 127 -5.46 20.94 -5.08
N SER A 128 -5.43 19.70 -4.58
CA SER A 128 -6.65 18.96 -4.18
C SER A 128 -7.31 19.47 -2.90
N GLY A 129 -6.53 20.04 -1.98
CA GLY A 129 -6.98 20.41 -0.65
C GLY A 129 -7.26 19.23 0.30
N ALA A 130 -6.64 18.07 0.06
CA ALA A 130 -6.63 16.96 1.03
C ALA A 130 -5.84 17.30 2.29
N ASP A 131 -6.07 16.58 3.39
CA ASP A 131 -5.37 16.83 4.66
C ASP A 131 -3.96 16.24 4.69
N GLY A 132 -3.68 15.25 3.84
CA GLY A 132 -2.38 14.60 3.74
C GLY A 132 -2.30 13.59 2.60
N PHE A 133 -1.13 12.98 2.45
CA PHE A 133 -0.82 12.10 1.33
C PHE A 133 -0.08 10.84 1.77
N LEU A 134 -0.36 9.73 1.08
CA LEU A 134 0.46 8.53 1.18
C LEU A 134 1.69 8.65 0.27
N VAL A 135 2.85 8.34 0.81
CA VAL A 135 4.12 8.27 0.12
C VAL A 135 4.34 6.83 -0.33
N ARG A 136 4.35 6.60 -1.64
CA ARG A 136 4.41 5.26 -2.26
C ARG A 136 5.72 4.99 -3.01
N ASN A 137 6.49 6.04 -3.27
CA ASN A 137 7.82 6.02 -3.86
C ASN A 137 8.61 7.25 -3.39
N TYR A 138 9.87 7.34 -3.79
CA TYR A 138 10.77 8.41 -3.34
C TYR A 138 10.42 9.79 -3.95
N ASP A 139 9.89 9.83 -5.17
CA ASP A 139 9.50 11.08 -5.82
C ASP A 139 8.39 11.80 -5.04
N HIS A 140 7.51 11.05 -4.37
CA HIS A 140 6.49 11.63 -3.50
C HIS A 140 7.07 12.36 -2.28
N LEU A 141 8.23 11.94 -1.76
CA LEU A 141 8.88 12.60 -0.62
C LEU A 141 9.31 14.01 -0.97
N GLU A 142 9.85 14.20 -2.17
CA GLU A 142 10.28 15.51 -2.65
C GLU A 142 9.09 16.31 -3.18
N GLY A 143 8.25 15.71 -4.02
CA GLY A 143 7.12 16.38 -4.66
C GLY A 143 6.02 16.84 -3.70
N LEU A 144 5.87 16.19 -2.55
CA LEU A 144 4.87 16.52 -1.53
C LEU A 144 5.50 17.07 -0.24
N LYS A 145 6.74 17.55 -0.32
CA LYS A 145 7.46 18.14 0.81
C LYS A 145 6.67 19.29 1.43
N GLY A 146 6.65 19.33 2.77
CA GLY A 146 5.90 20.33 3.53
C GLY A 146 4.41 20.02 3.71
N GLN A 147 3.91 18.93 3.11
CA GLN A 147 2.59 18.39 3.39
C GLN A 147 2.65 17.37 4.55
N ARG A 148 1.47 16.97 5.04
CA ARG A 148 1.36 15.83 5.97
C ARG A 148 1.51 14.53 5.20
N LEU A 149 2.48 13.71 5.59
CA LEU A 149 2.87 12.51 4.84
C LEU A 149 2.77 11.25 5.71
N ARG A 150 2.32 10.15 5.12
CA ARG A 150 2.40 8.80 5.71
C ARG A 150 3.06 7.85 4.71
N GLY A 151 3.98 7.02 5.16
CA GLY A 151 4.61 5.99 4.33
C GLY A 151 3.63 4.86 4.02
N ASP A 152 3.51 4.50 2.76
CA ASP A 152 2.69 3.37 2.34
C ASP A 152 3.48 2.06 2.25
N PHE A 153 2.77 0.92 2.14
CA PHE A 153 3.36 -0.41 2.11
C PHE A 153 4.39 -0.56 0.98
N SER A 154 4.24 0.17 -0.12
CA SER A 154 5.13 0.13 -1.28
C SER A 154 6.50 0.77 -1.06
N LEU A 155 6.73 1.40 0.09
CA LEU A 155 8.09 1.76 0.54
C LEU A 155 8.88 0.54 1.03
N ASN A 156 8.25 -0.64 1.10
CA ASN A 156 8.86 -1.92 1.45
C ASN A 156 9.57 -1.90 2.81
N ILE A 157 9.01 -1.16 3.77
CA ILE A 157 9.58 -1.01 5.11
C ILE A 157 9.37 -2.31 5.89
N SER A 158 10.48 -2.99 6.16
CA SER A 158 10.52 -4.36 6.69
C SER A 158 11.38 -4.52 7.96
N ASN A 159 12.02 -3.43 8.40
CA ASN A 159 12.95 -3.45 9.54
C ASN A 159 12.92 -2.10 10.27
N PRO A 160 13.30 -2.07 11.57
CA PRO A 160 13.22 -0.87 12.38
C PRO A 160 14.20 0.24 11.99
N ILE A 161 15.33 -0.09 11.35
CA ILE A 161 16.29 0.92 10.85
C ILE A 161 15.62 1.77 9.77
N SER A 162 14.92 1.15 8.83
CA SER A 162 14.15 1.86 7.80
C SER A 162 13.02 2.69 8.41
N VAL A 163 12.29 2.15 9.40
CA VAL A 163 11.27 2.90 10.14
C VAL A 163 11.86 4.19 10.71
N GLU A 164 12.93 4.07 11.50
CA GLU A 164 13.59 5.22 12.13
C GLU A 164 14.09 6.23 11.08
N TRP A 165 14.69 5.74 10.00
CA TRP A 165 15.21 6.58 8.94
C TRP A 165 14.12 7.45 8.29
N PHE A 166 12.97 6.86 7.94
CA PHE A 166 11.87 7.60 7.33
C PHE A 166 11.20 8.58 8.31
N LEU A 167 10.99 8.17 9.56
CA LEU A 167 10.40 9.05 10.58
C LEU A 167 11.29 10.28 10.84
N LYS A 168 12.61 10.09 10.91
CA LYS A 168 13.55 11.17 11.21
C LYS A 168 13.85 12.09 10.03
N ASN A 169 14.14 11.52 8.86
CA ASN A 169 14.63 12.29 7.71
C ASN A 169 13.51 12.84 6.83
N HIS A 170 12.33 12.22 6.88
CA HIS A 170 11.18 12.62 6.06
C HIS A 170 9.95 13.01 6.86
N HIS A 171 10.02 12.98 8.20
CA HIS A 171 8.95 13.41 9.09
C HIS A 171 7.59 12.76 8.79
N LEU A 172 7.61 11.49 8.36
CA LEU A 172 6.38 10.74 8.12
C LEU A 172 5.60 10.60 9.44
N GLU A 173 4.30 10.87 9.43
CA GLU A 173 3.45 10.77 10.62
C GLU A 173 3.16 9.31 11.01
N ARG A 174 3.28 8.40 10.04
CA ARG A 174 3.03 6.96 10.17
C ARG A 174 3.67 6.23 9.01
N ILE A 175 3.97 4.95 9.21
CA ILE A 175 4.52 4.05 8.20
C ILE A 175 3.67 2.78 8.13
N THR A 176 3.30 2.38 6.93
CA THR A 176 2.63 1.10 6.69
C THR A 176 3.67 0.02 6.48
N ALA A 177 3.54 -1.09 7.22
CA ALA A 177 4.45 -2.21 7.09
C ALA A 177 4.38 -2.85 5.69
N SER A 178 5.52 -3.37 5.21
CA SER A 178 5.59 -4.08 3.92
C SER A 178 4.67 -5.31 3.90
N TYR A 179 4.08 -5.59 2.72
CA TYR A 179 3.34 -6.82 2.46
C TYR A 179 4.24 -8.05 2.33
N ASP A 180 5.56 -7.90 2.37
CA ASP A 180 6.48 -9.04 2.38
C ASP A 180 6.61 -9.69 3.76
N LEU A 181 6.22 -8.97 4.82
CA LEU A 181 6.32 -9.46 6.19
C LEU A 181 5.21 -10.46 6.51
N ASN A 182 5.59 -11.57 7.13
CA ASN A 182 4.64 -12.46 7.80
C ASN A 182 4.30 -11.93 9.21
N GLN A 183 3.39 -12.61 9.91
CA GLN A 183 2.92 -12.22 11.24
C GLN A 183 4.03 -12.13 12.29
N ASP A 184 5.00 -13.05 12.29
CA ASP A 184 6.08 -13.08 13.29
C ASP A 184 7.02 -11.90 13.05
N GLN A 185 7.35 -11.62 11.80
CA GLN A 185 8.18 -10.47 11.42
C GLN A 185 7.48 -9.13 11.67
N LEU A 186 6.15 -9.06 11.51
CA LEU A 186 5.37 -7.88 11.88
C LEU A 186 5.41 -7.64 13.40
N LEU A 187 5.28 -8.70 14.22
CA LEU A 187 5.39 -8.59 15.67
C LEU A 187 6.78 -8.12 16.09
N ASP A 188 7.84 -8.62 15.45
CA ASP A 188 9.21 -8.19 15.72
C ASP A 188 9.44 -6.74 15.29
N LEU A 189 8.90 -6.32 14.14
CA LEU A 189 8.95 -4.93 13.69
C LEU A 189 8.26 -4.00 14.68
N LEU A 190 7.07 -4.35 15.18
CA LEU A 190 6.33 -3.56 16.18
C LEU A 190 7.13 -3.39 17.47
N ARG A 191 7.70 -4.48 18.00
CA ARG A 191 8.49 -4.46 19.24
C ARG A 191 9.78 -3.64 19.11
N ALA A 192 10.35 -3.57 17.91
CA ALA A 192 11.59 -2.86 17.63
C ALA A 192 11.38 -1.43 17.09
N SER A 193 10.14 -0.96 16.97
CA SER A 193 9.79 0.35 16.40
C SER A 193 9.07 1.24 17.41
N PRO A 194 9.12 2.57 17.25
CA PRO A 194 8.34 3.47 18.10
C PRO A 194 6.85 3.15 18.05
N GLN A 195 6.24 2.99 19.22
CA GLN A 195 4.84 2.59 19.35
C GLN A 195 3.89 3.58 18.64
N GLY A 196 2.85 3.04 17.99
CA GLY A 196 1.85 3.84 17.27
C GLY A 196 2.28 4.39 15.91
N MET A 197 3.55 4.21 15.51
CA MET A 197 4.07 4.68 14.22
C MET A 197 3.86 3.70 13.08
N ILE A 198 3.60 2.42 13.38
CA ILE A 198 3.40 1.37 12.38
C ILE A 198 1.89 1.14 12.18
N GLU A 199 1.48 1.23 10.93
CA GLU A 199 0.18 0.79 10.43
C GLU A 199 0.30 -0.61 9.84
N ILE A 200 -0.68 -1.46 10.12
CA ILE A 200 -0.76 -2.82 9.58
C ILE A 200 -1.97 -2.91 8.65
N THR A 201 -1.76 -3.40 7.43
CA THR A 201 -2.89 -3.71 6.56
C THR A 201 -3.43 -5.08 6.92
N LEU A 202 -4.66 -5.11 7.42
CA LEU A 202 -5.32 -6.29 7.98
C LEU A 202 -6.25 -6.97 6.97
N HIS A 203 -6.65 -6.27 5.92
CA HIS A 203 -7.53 -6.73 4.87
C HIS A 203 -7.13 -6.08 3.55
N GLN A 204 -6.83 -6.89 2.53
CA GLN A 204 -6.50 -6.37 1.20
C GLN A 204 -6.58 -7.44 0.11
N HIS A 205 -6.90 -7.02 -1.10
CA HIS A 205 -6.56 -7.80 -2.29
C HIS A 205 -5.07 -7.61 -2.62
N MET A 206 -4.30 -8.69 -2.63
CA MET A 206 -2.85 -8.61 -2.89
C MET A 206 -2.59 -8.20 -4.35
N PRO A 207 -1.84 -7.11 -4.63
CA PRO A 207 -1.41 -6.81 -5.99
C PRO A 207 -0.45 -7.90 -6.49
N MET A 208 -0.74 -8.48 -7.66
CA MET A 208 0.02 -9.59 -8.24
C MET A 208 0.97 -9.12 -9.34
N PHE A 209 0.44 -8.45 -10.36
CA PHE A 209 1.21 -8.00 -11.52
C PHE A 209 0.96 -6.53 -11.75
N HIS A 210 2.03 -5.78 -11.95
CA HIS A 210 1.96 -4.42 -12.44
C HIS A 210 2.54 -4.36 -13.85
N MET A 211 1.86 -3.70 -14.78
CA MET A 211 2.25 -3.66 -16.18
C MET A 211 2.02 -2.27 -16.80
N GLU A 212 2.94 -1.88 -17.68
CA GLU A 212 2.81 -0.67 -18.50
C GLU A 212 1.95 -0.91 -19.75
N HIS A 213 1.54 -2.16 -19.99
CA HIS A 213 0.61 -2.50 -21.06
C HIS A 213 -0.84 -2.35 -20.58
N CYS A 214 -1.58 -1.41 -21.17
CA CYS A 214 -2.97 -1.15 -20.78
C CYS A 214 -3.92 -2.18 -21.40
N LEU A 215 -4.37 -3.14 -20.59
CA LEU A 215 -5.29 -4.21 -21.02
C LEU A 215 -6.65 -3.65 -21.46
N PHE A 216 -7.11 -2.59 -20.80
CA PHE A 216 -8.33 -1.89 -21.19
C PHE A 216 -8.24 -1.34 -22.63
N CYS A 217 -7.15 -0.63 -22.96
CA CYS A 217 -6.94 -0.13 -24.31
C CYS A 217 -6.82 -1.28 -25.32
N ALA A 218 -5.98 -2.27 -24.99
CA ALA A 218 -5.61 -3.35 -25.90
C ALA A 218 -6.78 -4.27 -26.26
N PHE A 219 -7.70 -4.53 -25.33
CA PHE A 219 -8.77 -5.52 -25.52
C PHE A 219 -10.17 -4.94 -25.64
N LEU A 220 -10.42 -3.72 -25.14
CA LEU A 220 -11.76 -3.12 -25.16
C LEU A 220 -11.92 -2.02 -26.21
N THR A 221 -10.86 -1.69 -26.95
CA THR A 221 -10.86 -0.54 -27.88
C THR A 221 -10.16 -0.87 -29.18
N LYS A 222 -10.30 0.02 -30.17
CA LYS A 222 -9.48 0.02 -31.40
C LYS A 222 -8.33 1.04 -31.34
N GLY A 223 -8.18 1.73 -30.21
CA GLY A 223 -7.11 2.71 -29.99
C GLY A 223 -5.76 2.05 -29.80
N LYS A 224 -4.69 2.84 -29.88
CA LYS A 224 -3.32 2.39 -29.70
C LYS A 224 -2.78 2.74 -28.32
N ASP A 225 -3.21 3.86 -27.74
CA ASP A 225 -2.72 4.34 -26.46
C ASP A 225 -3.73 5.28 -25.75
N PHE A 226 -3.28 5.94 -24.68
CA PHE A 226 -4.12 6.81 -23.86
C PHE A 226 -4.76 7.99 -24.62
N ARG A 227 -4.23 8.35 -25.79
CA ARG A 227 -4.70 9.50 -26.59
C ARG A 227 -5.96 9.18 -27.38
N ASP A 228 -6.18 7.92 -27.74
CA ASP A 228 -7.26 7.47 -28.63
C ASP A 228 -8.06 6.27 -28.12
N CYS A 229 -7.77 5.76 -26.92
CA CYS A 229 -8.51 4.63 -26.33
C CYS A 229 -9.93 4.99 -25.86
N GLY A 230 -10.25 6.28 -25.68
CA GLY A 230 -11.56 6.70 -25.16
C GLY A 230 -11.81 6.36 -23.69
N ARG A 231 -10.76 5.94 -22.95
CA ARG A 231 -10.77 5.67 -21.50
C ARG A 231 -11.86 4.70 -21.03
N PRO A 232 -11.96 3.49 -21.60
CA PRO A 232 -12.93 2.48 -21.15
C PRO A 232 -12.75 2.06 -19.68
N CYS A 233 -11.53 2.20 -19.14
CA CYS A 233 -11.25 1.97 -17.72
C CYS A 233 -12.04 2.88 -16.77
N ASP A 234 -12.65 3.96 -17.26
CA ASP A 234 -13.45 4.87 -16.45
C ASP A 234 -14.86 4.35 -16.13
N SER A 235 -15.33 3.34 -16.87
CA SER A 235 -16.73 2.88 -16.80
C SER A 235 -16.90 1.37 -16.88
N THR A 236 -15.81 0.63 -17.14
CA THR A 236 -15.85 -0.81 -17.35
C THR A 236 -14.93 -1.49 -16.37
N GLU A 237 -15.42 -2.53 -15.71
CA GLU A 237 -14.57 -3.43 -14.93
C GLU A 237 -13.93 -4.49 -15.84
N LEU A 238 -12.67 -4.80 -15.57
CA LEU A 238 -11.93 -5.83 -16.29
C LEU A 238 -11.30 -6.79 -15.29
N SER A 239 -11.41 -8.08 -15.58
CA SER A 239 -10.78 -9.15 -14.80
C SER A 239 -10.06 -10.12 -15.72
N VAL A 240 -8.92 -10.65 -15.28
CA VAL A 240 -8.22 -11.76 -15.94
C VAL A 240 -8.65 -13.05 -15.28
N ARG A 241 -9.05 -14.05 -16.06
CA ARG A 241 -9.41 -15.37 -15.54
C ARG A 241 -8.20 -16.31 -15.57
N ASP A 242 -7.91 -16.96 -14.46
CA ASP A 242 -6.83 -17.94 -14.38
C ASP A 242 -7.25 -19.35 -14.86
N ARG A 243 -6.31 -20.29 -14.82
CA ARG A 243 -6.53 -21.69 -15.25
C ARG A 243 -7.54 -22.47 -14.39
N VAL A 244 -7.83 -22.01 -13.17
CA VAL A 244 -8.81 -22.63 -12.26
C VAL A 244 -10.14 -21.88 -12.24
N GLY A 245 -10.30 -20.87 -13.09
CA GLY A 245 -11.52 -20.08 -13.24
C GLY A 245 -11.65 -18.92 -12.25
N MET A 246 -10.61 -18.63 -11.46
CA MET A 246 -10.61 -17.46 -10.58
C MET A 246 -10.48 -16.18 -11.40
N GLU A 247 -11.30 -15.19 -11.09
CA GLU A 247 -11.26 -13.87 -11.72
C GLU A 247 -10.43 -12.92 -10.88
N HIS A 248 -9.42 -12.32 -11.52
CA HIS A 248 -8.46 -11.41 -10.93
C HIS A 248 -8.72 -9.99 -11.44
N PRO A 249 -9.24 -9.08 -10.60
CA PRO A 249 -9.57 -7.73 -11.03
C PRO A 249 -8.34 -6.97 -11.52
N VAL A 250 -8.54 -6.15 -12.54
CA VAL A 250 -7.51 -5.26 -13.09
C VAL A 250 -7.93 -3.82 -12.89
N LYS A 251 -7.03 -3.01 -12.33
CA LYS A 251 -7.21 -1.55 -12.22
C LYS A 251 -6.18 -0.82 -13.06
N ALA A 252 -6.61 0.25 -13.71
CA ALA A 252 -5.72 1.17 -14.40
C ALA A 252 -5.49 2.41 -13.52
N ASP A 253 -4.23 2.76 -13.27
CA ASP A 253 -3.90 4.00 -12.57
C ASP A 253 -3.95 5.23 -13.50
N ALA A 254 -3.71 6.41 -12.93
CA ALA A 254 -3.68 7.68 -13.66
C ALA A 254 -2.64 7.73 -14.80
N GLY A 255 -1.60 6.89 -14.75
CA GLY A 255 -0.58 6.74 -15.79
C GLY A 255 -0.91 5.66 -16.81
N CYS A 256 -2.16 5.17 -16.86
CA CYS A 256 -2.62 4.05 -17.70
C CYS A 256 -1.91 2.71 -17.41
N ARG A 257 -1.26 2.57 -16.25
CA ARG A 257 -0.59 1.32 -15.86
C ARG A 257 -1.58 0.41 -15.18
N ASN A 258 -1.51 -0.87 -15.51
CA ASN A 258 -2.50 -1.84 -15.06
C ASN A 258 -1.93 -2.63 -13.89
N THR A 259 -2.71 -2.78 -12.82
CA THR A 259 -2.42 -3.71 -11.73
C THR A 259 -3.46 -4.81 -11.70
N VAL A 260 -3.01 -6.06 -11.80
CA VAL A 260 -3.81 -7.26 -11.56
C VAL A 260 -3.76 -7.55 -10.07
N PHE A 261 -4.92 -7.67 -9.44
CA PHE A 261 -5.06 -8.03 -8.04
C PHE A 261 -5.49 -9.48 -7.88
N ASN A 262 -5.15 -10.10 -6.74
CA ASN A 262 -5.66 -11.42 -6.40
C ASN A 262 -7.20 -11.37 -6.36
N GLY A 263 -7.88 -12.36 -6.93
CA GLY A 263 -9.35 -12.42 -6.94
C GLY A 263 -9.97 -12.59 -5.56
N ARG A 264 -9.17 -13.01 -4.56
CA ARG A 264 -9.60 -13.13 -3.17
C ARG A 264 -8.80 -12.18 -2.28
N ALA A 265 -9.50 -11.44 -1.44
CA ALA A 265 -8.89 -10.66 -0.38
C ALA A 265 -8.22 -11.57 0.67
N GLN A 266 -7.11 -11.09 1.19
CA GLN A 266 -6.39 -11.64 2.32
C GLN A 266 -6.82 -10.92 3.60
N THR A 267 -6.76 -11.64 4.73
CA THR A 267 -6.90 -11.01 6.04
C THR A 267 -5.94 -11.57 7.08
N GLY A 268 -5.51 -10.69 7.99
CA GLY A 268 -4.79 -11.02 9.21
C GLY A 268 -5.61 -10.95 10.49
N ALA A 269 -6.94 -11.00 10.39
CA ALA A 269 -7.87 -10.86 11.51
C ALA A 269 -7.54 -11.74 12.72
N GLU A 270 -6.97 -12.94 12.50
CA GLU A 270 -6.59 -13.87 13.57
C GLU A 270 -5.46 -13.34 14.47
N TYR A 271 -4.64 -12.41 13.99
CA TYR A 271 -3.51 -11.84 14.72
C TYR A 271 -3.80 -10.46 15.31
N LEU A 272 -5.05 -9.96 15.18
CA LEU A 272 -5.42 -8.61 15.60
C LEU A 272 -5.03 -8.36 17.07
N ASP A 273 -5.43 -9.25 17.98
CA ASP A 273 -5.12 -9.14 19.41
C ASP A 273 -3.61 -9.16 19.68
N SER A 274 -2.87 -10.03 19.00
CA SER A 274 -1.41 -10.11 19.13
C SER A 274 -0.73 -8.82 18.67
N PHE A 275 -1.20 -8.19 17.59
CA PHE A 275 -0.69 -6.90 17.14
C PHE A 275 -1.00 -5.77 18.12
N ILE A 276 -2.22 -5.74 18.67
CA ILE A 276 -2.61 -4.75 19.70
C ILE A 276 -1.72 -4.90 20.93
N GLN A 277 -1.51 -6.14 21.40
CA GLN A 277 -0.61 -6.44 22.52
C GLN A 277 0.85 -6.07 22.21
N ALA A 278 1.27 -6.13 20.95
CA ALA A 278 2.59 -5.69 20.50
C ALA A 278 2.70 -4.17 20.27
N GLY A 279 1.64 -3.39 20.52
CA GLY A 279 1.66 -1.93 20.47
C GLY A 279 1.03 -1.31 19.23
N ALA A 280 0.45 -2.09 18.33
CA ALA A 280 -0.27 -1.57 17.16
C ALA A 280 -1.63 -0.99 17.55
N SER A 281 -1.98 0.17 17.01
CA SER A 281 -3.27 0.83 17.23
C SER A 281 -3.98 1.25 15.94
N VAL A 282 -3.36 1.02 14.79
CA VAL A 282 -3.87 1.47 13.50
C VAL A 282 -3.85 0.31 12.51
N PHE A 283 -5.04 -0.05 12.03
CA PHE A 283 -5.23 -1.16 11.11
C PHE A 283 -5.91 -0.68 9.83
N ARG A 284 -5.28 -0.89 8.68
CA ARG A 284 -5.86 -0.54 7.39
C ARG A 284 -6.74 -1.67 6.86
N ILE A 285 -7.90 -1.31 6.31
CA ILE A 285 -8.82 -2.20 5.59
C ILE A 285 -8.95 -1.66 4.16
N GLU A 286 -8.38 -2.35 3.18
CA GLU A 286 -8.36 -1.93 1.77
C GLU A 286 -9.43 -2.60 0.93
N PHE A 287 -10.23 -1.78 0.26
CA PHE A 287 -11.25 -2.21 -0.69
C PHE A 287 -10.82 -1.98 -2.13
N LEU A 288 -11.25 -2.86 -3.03
CA LEU A 288 -10.94 -2.83 -4.45
C LEU A 288 -12.17 -2.60 -5.33
N ASN A 289 -13.02 -3.61 -5.46
CA ASN A 289 -14.25 -3.60 -6.29
C ASN A 289 -15.50 -3.88 -5.47
N GLU A 290 -15.36 -4.13 -4.17
CA GLU A 290 -16.46 -4.38 -3.26
C GLU A 290 -17.47 -3.23 -3.35
N SER A 291 -18.74 -3.59 -3.50
CA SER A 291 -19.84 -2.64 -3.48
C SER A 291 -19.89 -1.87 -2.15
N PRO A 292 -20.54 -0.70 -2.12
CA PRO A 292 -20.71 0.06 -0.87
C PRO A 292 -21.29 -0.76 0.29
N ASP A 293 -22.21 -1.69 0.00
CA ASP A 293 -22.85 -2.53 1.03
C ASP A 293 -21.91 -3.65 1.51
N GLU A 294 -21.12 -4.27 0.61
CA GLU A 294 -20.08 -5.23 0.99
C GLU A 294 -18.98 -4.58 1.83
N MET A 295 -18.56 -3.37 1.45
CA MET A 295 -17.61 -2.55 2.19
C MET A 295 -18.12 -2.26 3.60
N GLU A 296 -19.35 -1.74 3.74
CA GLU A 296 -19.94 -1.43 5.04
C GLU A 296 -20.10 -2.68 5.90
N SER A 297 -20.55 -3.80 5.32
CA SER A 297 -20.66 -5.08 6.02
C SER A 297 -19.31 -5.58 6.54
N THR A 298 -18.26 -5.49 5.70
CA THR A 298 -16.89 -5.86 6.07
C THR A 298 -16.38 -5.00 7.20
N LEU A 299 -16.52 -3.68 7.10
CA LEU A 299 -16.14 -2.72 8.13
C LEU A 299 -16.85 -2.99 9.46
N ARG A 300 -18.15 -3.27 9.42
CA ARG A 300 -18.94 -3.64 10.60
C ARG A 300 -18.41 -4.92 11.24
N ASN A 301 -18.07 -5.93 10.46
CA ASN A 301 -17.53 -7.19 10.99
C ASN A 301 -16.16 -6.98 11.66
N TYR A 302 -15.27 -6.17 11.09
CA TYR A 302 -14.02 -5.81 11.77
C TYR A 302 -14.25 -5.05 13.09
N GLN A 303 -15.25 -4.17 13.14
CA GLN A 303 -15.63 -3.50 14.40
C GLN A 303 -16.17 -4.48 15.44
N LEU A 304 -17.00 -5.45 15.02
CA LEU A 304 -17.48 -6.50 15.92
C LEU A 304 -16.35 -7.39 16.43
N LEU A 305 -15.36 -7.70 15.58
CA LEU A 305 -14.15 -8.44 15.98
C LEU A 305 -13.36 -7.65 17.02
N LEU A 306 -13.10 -6.36 16.77
CA LEU A 306 -12.39 -5.49 17.71
C LEU A 306 -13.09 -5.37 19.07
N GLN A 307 -14.42 -5.47 19.08
CA GLN A 307 -15.24 -5.47 20.30
C GLN A 307 -15.33 -6.85 20.99
N GLY A 308 -14.69 -7.90 20.45
CA GLY A 308 -14.78 -9.26 20.96
C GLY A 308 -16.17 -9.89 20.81
N ARG A 309 -17.02 -9.37 19.91
CA ARG A 309 -18.40 -9.84 19.70
C ARG A 309 -18.49 -10.96 18.67
N ILE A 310 -17.47 -11.12 17.85
CA ILE A 310 -17.32 -12.24 16.91
C ILE A 310 -15.88 -12.76 16.97
N GLU A 311 -15.71 -14.03 16.64
CA GLU A 311 -14.41 -14.66 16.44
C GLU A 311 -13.85 -14.32 15.04
N SER A 312 -12.53 -14.36 14.88
CA SER A 312 -11.87 -14.22 13.57
C SER A 312 -12.35 -15.27 12.56
N SER A 313 -12.75 -16.45 13.05
CA SER A 313 -13.39 -17.53 12.29
C SER A 313 -14.85 -17.25 11.87
N VAL A 314 -15.39 -16.07 12.12
CA VAL A 314 -16.67 -15.64 11.52
C VAL A 314 -16.37 -14.85 10.26
N LEU A 315 -15.41 -13.92 10.32
CA LEU A 315 -14.94 -13.11 9.19
C LEU A 315 -14.51 -13.96 7.98
N TRP A 316 -13.75 -15.02 8.17
CA TRP A 316 -13.28 -15.86 7.06
C TRP A 316 -14.41 -16.58 6.28
N ARG A 317 -15.51 -16.90 6.98
CA ARG A 317 -16.61 -17.76 6.50
C ARG A 317 -17.61 -16.90 5.77
N ASP A 318 -17.93 -15.75 6.35
CA ASP A 318 -18.91 -14.82 5.83
C ASP A 318 -18.35 -14.03 4.63
N LEU A 319 -17.05 -13.69 4.66
CA LEU A 319 -16.41 -12.88 3.62
C LEU A 319 -15.58 -13.70 2.60
N LYS A 320 -15.52 -15.04 2.75
CA LYS A 320 -14.78 -15.96 1.85
C LYS A 320 -13.30 -15.54 1.60
N LEU A 321 -12.62 -15.08 2.65
CA LEU A 321 -11.27 -14.52 2.58
C LEU A 321 -10.16 -15.58 2.68
N ILE A 322 -8.96 -15.23 2.19
CA ILE A 322 -7.73 -15.99 2.43
C ILE A 322 -7.16 -15.57 3.80
N ASN A 323 -7.03 -16.51 4.74
CA ASN A 323 -6.41 -16.24 6.05
C ASN A 323 -4.87 -16.30 5.96
N GLN A 324 -4.27 -15.16 5.64
CA GLN A 324 -2.84 -14.98 5.43
C GLN A 324 -2.48 -13.49 5.51
N LEU A 325 -1.40 -13.15 6.23
CA LEU A 325 -0.71 -11.87 6.07
C LEU A 325 0.59 -12.06 5.30
N GLY A 326 0.78 -11.18 4.33
CA GLY A 326 1.94 -11.12 3.46
C GLY A 326 2.00 -12.18 2.37
N VAL A 327 3.11 -12.20 1.62
CA VAL A 327 3.27 -13.05 0.41
C VAL A 327 3.33 -14.54 0.77
N THR A 328 3.87 -14.90 1.94
CA THR A 328 3.97 -16.29 2.41
C THR A 328 3.70 -16.37 3.91
N ARG A 329 3.29 -17.54 4.43
CA ARG A 329 3.28 -17.83 5.88
C ARG A 329 4.68 -17.94 6.50
N GLY A 330 5.74 -17.52 5.79
CA GLY A 330 7.13 -17.85 6.07
C GLY A 330 7.44 -19.29 5.67
N THR A 331 8.30 -19.48 4.68
CA THR A 331 8.76 -20.80 4.21
C THR A 331 9.87 -21.43 5.08
N LEU A 332 10.37 -20.70 6.09
CA LEU A 332 11.39 -21.15 7.05
C LEU A 332 10.78 -21.86 8.28
N LYS A 333 9.73 -22.66 8.09
CA LYS A 333 9.39 -23.77 9.00
C LYS A 333 9.64 -25.09 8.28
N SER A 334 10.91 -25.35 7.98
CA SER A 334 11.38 -26.70 7.67
C SER A 334 12.46 -27.05 8.70
N ASN A 335 12.07 -27.92 9.63
CA ASN A 335 12.88 -28.79 10.49
C ASN A 335 14.21 -28.23 11.03
N HIS A 336 14.25 -27.95 12.34
CA HIS A 336 15.12 -28.67 13.27
C HIS A 336 14.57 -28.62 14.69
#